data_AF-A0A853AWC0-F1
#
_entry.id   AF-A0A853AWC0-F1
#
_cell.length_a   1.000
_cell.length_b   1.000
_cell.length_c   1.000
_cell.angle_alpha   90.00
_cell.angle_beta   90.00
_cell.angle_gamma   90.00
#
_symmetry.space_group_name_H-M   'P 1'
#
loop_
_entity.id
_entity.type
_entity.pdbx_description
1 polymer ?
#
loop_
_entity_poly.entity_id
_entity_poly.type
_entity_poly.pdbx_seq_one_letter_code
_entity_poly.pdbx_strand_id
1 'polypeptide(L)' 'MDEKAGVRGELDLGGARWQPTGGELEFAHIEHVDKLVYTALRRADDPDGTILVFTPSEWDAFVAGARDGEFHDLAGL' A
#
# COMPACT_ATOMS: atom_id res chain seq x y z
N MET A 1 -19.75 -2.42 -4.26
CA MET A 1 -19.49 -3.69 -3.56
C MET A 1 -18.18 -3.51 -2.84
N ASP A 2 -18.24 -3.18 -1.55
CA ASP A 2 -17.08 -3.02 -0.67
C ASP A 2 -16.49 -4.40 -0.33
N GLU A 3 -15.82 -5.01 -1.31
CA GLU A 3 -15.07 -6.26 -1.12
C GLU A 3 -13.74 -6.03 -0.35
N LYS A 4 -13.43 -4.76 -0.07
CA LYS A 4 -12.15 -4.27 0.47
C LYS A 4 -11.99 -4.43 1.99
N ALA A 5 -13.09 -4.42 2.74
CA ALA A 5 -13.03 -4.41 4.20
C ALA A 5 -12.67 -5.79 4.78
N GLY A 6 -13.08 -6.89 4.12
CA GLY A 6 -12.78 -8.26 4.55
C GLY A 6 -11.31 -8.62 4.36
N VAL A 7 -10.79 -8.41 3.15
CA VAL A 7 -9.43 -8.87 2.78
C VAL A 7 -8.32 -8.21 3.60
N ARG A 8 -8.48 -6.94 3.96
CA ARG A 8 -7.47 -6.22 4.75
C ARG A 8 -7.23 -6.83 6.14
N GLY A 9 -8.24 -7.46 6.74
CA GLY A 9 -8.11 -8.14 8.03
C GLY A 9 -7.47 -9.53 7.95
N GLU A 10 -7.34 -10.08 6.74
CA GLU A 10 -6.86 -11.45 6.49
C GLU A 10 -5.42 -11.50 5.94
N LEU A 11 -4.84 -10.34 5.63
CA LEU A 11 -3.46 -10.23 5.17
C LEU A 11 -2.45 -10.55 6.28
N ASP A 12 -1.52 -11.46 6.00
CA ASP A 12 -0.37 -11.72 6.87
C ASP A 12 0.67 -10.61 6.72
N LEU A 13 0.57 -9.61 7.59
CA LEU A 13 1.53 -8.52 7.70
C LEU A 13 2.76 -8.89 8.54
N GLY A 14 2.68 -9.95 9.35
CA GLY A 14 3.79 -10.41 10.20
C GLY A 14 4.91 -11.06 9.39
N GLY A 15 4.56 -11.74 8.29
CA GLY A 15 5.50 -12.29 7.32
C GLY A 15 5.97 -11.30 6.23
N ALA A 16 5.48 -10.06 6.25
CA ALA A 16 5.75 -9.11 5.18
C ALA A 16 7.24 -8.70 5.09
N ARG A 17 7.79 -8.70 3.88
CA ARG A 17 9.14 -8.21 3.61
C ARG A 17 9.09 -6.72 3.22
N TRP A 18 9.33 -5.87 4.20
CA TRP A 18 9.37 -4.42 4.01
C TRP A 18 10.63 -3.97 3.26
N GLN A 19 10.44 -3.01 2.34
CA GLN A 19 11.45 -2.44 1.46
C GLN A 19 11.44 -0.91 1.62
N PRO A 20 12.58 -0.27 1.95
CA PRO A 20 12.64 1.17 2.12
C PRO A 20 12.47 1.87 0.76
N THR A 21 11.76 3.00 0.75
CA THR A 21 11.60 3.86 -0.44
C THR A 21 12.76 4.84 -0.63
N GLY A 22 13.66 4.95 0.35
CA GLY A 22 14.69 5.99 0.43
C GLY A 22 14.25 7.27 1.15
N GLY A 23 12.97 7.36 1.53
CA GLY A 23 12.41 8.38 2.43
C GLY A 23 11.86 7.77 3.71
N GLU A 24 10.86 8.43 4.31
CA GLU A 24 10.23 8.01 5.58
C GLU A 24 9.30 6.80 5.44
N LEU A 25 8.99 6.39 4.20
CA LEU A 25 8.08 5.28 3.92
C LEU A 25 8.82 4.00 3.53
N GLU A 26 8.19 2.88 3.84
CA GLU A 26 8.55 1.57 3.33
C GLU A 26 7.30 0.84 2.83
N PHE A 27 7.51 -0.13 1.93
CA PHE A 27 6.42 -0.89 1.31
C PHE A 27 6.71 -2.38 1.31
N ALA A 28 5.65 -3.19 1.20
CA ALA A 28 5.75 -4.64 1.07
C ALA A 28 4.73 -5.17 0.06
N HIS A 29 5.10 -6.22 -0.66
CA HIS A 29 4.16 -7.02 -1.44
C HIS A 29 3.75 -8.26 -0.64
N ILE A 30 2.44 -8.49 -0.53
CA ILE A 30 1.87 -9.54 0.31
C ILE A 30 1.02 -10.45 -0.57
N GLU A 31 1.41 -11.71 -0.70
CA GLU A 31 0.59 -12.72 -1.36
C GLU A 31 -0.57 -13.10 -0.43
N HIS A 32 -1.80 -13.00 -0.94
CA HIS A 32 -3.00 -13.37 -0.20
C HIS A 32 -3.55 -14.74 -0.66
N VAL A 33 -4.45 -15.31 0.13
CA VAL A 33 -5.00 -16.66 -0.12
C VAL A 33 -5.80 -16.74 -1.44
N ASP A 34 -6.31 -15.61 -1.91
CA ASP A 34 -7.01 -15.45 -3.20
C ASP A 34 -6.06 -15.41 -4.42
N LYS A 35 -4.75 -15.56 -4.20
CA LYS A 35 -3.69 -15.51 -5.23
C LYS A 35 -3.45 -14.14 -5.84
N LEU A 36 -3.96 -13.08 -5.22
CA LEU A 36 -3.61 -11.70 -5.54
C LEU A 36 -2.44 -11.22 -4.68
N VAL A 37 -1.73 -10.22 -5.19
CA VAL A 37 -0.64 -9.55 -4.48
C VAL A 37 -1.10 -8.16 -4.07
N TYR A 38 -1.12 -7.93 -2.76
CA TYR A 38 -1.47 -6.65 -2.17
C TYR A 38 -0.21 -5.83 -1.92
N THR A 39 -0.34 -4.52 -2.04
CA THR A 39 0.75 -3.58 -1.71
C THR A 39 0.42 -2.91 -0.39
N ALA A 40 1.31 -3.02 0.59
CA ALA A 40 1.22 -2.32 1.86
C ALA A 40 2.25 -1.19 1.92
N LEU A 41 1.87 -0.07 2.55
CA LEU A 41 2.71 1.10 2.80
C LEU A 41 2.60 1.49 4.28
N ARG A 42 3.72 1.84 4.91
CA ARG A 42 3.77 2.39 6.27
C ARG A 42 4.96 3.33 6.43
N ARG A 43 5.02 4.05 7.56
CA ARG A 43 6.25 4.76 7.94
C ARG A 43 7.29 3.78 8.47
N ALA A 44 8.54 3.96 8.07
CA ALA A 44 9.65 3.12 8.51
C ALA A 44 10.00 3.35 10.00
N ASP A 45 9.70 4.54 10.53
CA ASP A 45 9.95 4.90 11.94
C ASP A 45 8.79 4.53 12.89
N ASP A 46 7.70 4.00 12.35
CA ASP A 46 6.48 3.65 13.09
C ASP A 46 5.85 2.37 12.50
N PRO A 47 6.55 1.22 12.66
CA PRO A 47 6.17 -0.04 12.03
C PRO A 47 4.83 -0.60 12.53
N ASP A 48 4.44 -0.24 13.76
CA ASP A 48 3.16 -0.61 14.39
C ASP A 48 2.06 0.44 14.17
N GLY A 49 2.39 1.52 13.46
CA GLY A 49 1.47 2.60 13.10
C GLY A 49 0.47 2.20 12.03
N THR A 50 -0.06 3.21 11.34
CA THR A 50 -1.06 2.97 10.29
C THR A 50 -0.42 2.31 9.06
N ILE A 51 -1.01 1.19 8.63
CA ILE A 51 -0.63 0.49 7.40
C ILE A 51 -1.71 0.73 6.34
N LEU A 52 -1.31 1.33 5.22
CA LEU A 52 -2.16 1.51 4.05
C LEU A 52 -2.03 0.28 3.14
N VAL A 53 -3.15 -0.35 2.83
CA VAL A 53 -3.18 -1.55 1.97
C VAL A 53 -3.95 -1.26 0.70
N PHE A 54 -3.36 -1.58 -0.44
CA PHE A 54 -3.92 -1.44 -1.78
C PHE A 54 -4.20 -2.82 -2.37
N THR A 55 -5.34 -2.97 -3.02
CA THR A 55 -5.56 -4.08 -3.96
C THR A 55 -4.63 -3.91 -5.18
N PRO A 56 -4.41 -4.94 -6.01
CA PRO A 56 -3.66 -4.78 -7.26
C PRO A 56 -4.19 -3.63 -8.13
N SER A 57 -5.51 -3.58 -8.34
CA SER A 57 -6.14 -2.55 -9.18
C SER A 57 -6.03 -1.14 -8.61
N GLU A 58 -6.09 -0.99 -7.29
CA GLU A 58 -5.90 0.31 -6.64
C GLU A 58 -4.45 0.77 -6.68
N TRP A 59 -3.51 -0.17 -6.56
CA TRP A 59 -2.09 0.14 -6.70
C TRP A 59 -1.76 0.60 -8.13
N ASP A 60 -2.29 -0.09 -9.14
CA ASP A 60 -2.13 0.30 -10.54
C ASP A 60 -2.70 1.71 -10.79
N ALA A 61 -3.90 1.99 -10.27
CA ALA A 61 -4.52 3.30 -10.38
C ALA A 61 -3.72 4.40 -9.65
N PHE A 62 -3.23 4.12 -8.45
CA PHE A 62 -2.40 5.04 -7.68
C PHE A 62 -1.09 5.38 -8.41
N VAL A 63 -0.41 4.37 -8.96
CA VAL A 63 0.84 4.58 -9.72
C VAL A 63 0.58 5.35 -11.01
N ALA A 64 -0.53 5.08 -11.70
CA ALA A 64 -0.92 5.84 -12.90
C ALA A 64 -1.15 7.31 -12.57
N GLY A 65 -1.98 7.63 -11.56
CA GLY A 65 -2.22 9.01 -11.13
C GLY A 65 -0.94 9.72 -10.65
N ALA A 66 -0.05 9.00 -9.95
CA ALA A 66 1.24 9.56 -9.53
C ALA A 66 2.15 9.93 -10.71
N ARG A 67 2.15 9.11 -11.77
CA ARG A 67 2.95 9.37 -12.98
C ARG A 67 2.36 10.49 -13.83
N ASP A 68 1.04 10.57 -13.91
CA ASP A 68 0.33 11.61 -14.65
C ASP A 68 0.37 12.96 -13.93
N GLY A 69 0.93 13.00 -12.71
CA GLY A 69 1.08 14.22 -11.93
C GLY A 69 -0.24 14.68 -11.32
N GLU A 70 -1.22 13.80 -11.19
CA GLU A 70 -2.54 14.09 -10.63
C GLU A 70 -2.45 14.59 -9.17
N PHE A 71 -1.39 14.20 -8.46
CA PHE A 71 -1.13 14.64 -7.09
C PHE A 71 -0.36 15.95 -6.98
N HIS A 72 -0.02 16.63 -8.08
CA HIS A 72 0.67 17.94 -8.01
C HIS A 72 -0.18 19.00 -7.29
N ASP A 73 -1.52 18.96 -7.43
CA ASP A 73 -2.43 19.89 -6.75
C ASP A 73 -2.58 19.61 -5.24
N LEU A 74 -2.18 18.42 -4.76
CA LEU A 74 -2.13 18.11 -3.32
C LEU A 74 -0.88 18.69 -2.65
N ALA A 75 0.13 19.10 -3.42
CA ALA A 75 1.34 19.75 -2.94
C ALA A 75 1.18 21.28 -2.82
N GLY A 76 -0.04 21.82 -2.91
CA GLY A 76 -0.36 23.23 -2.69
C GLY A 76 -0.29 23.69 -1.23
N LEU A 77 0.79 23.33 -0.51
CA LEU A 77 1.25 23.94 0.74
C LEU A 77 2.48 24.80 0.46
#